data_AF-A0A7S4BZQ1-F1
#
_entry.id   AF-A0A7S4BZQ1-F1
#
_cell.length_a   1.000
_cell.length_b   1.000
_cell.length_c   1.000
_cell.angle_alpha   90.00
_cell.angle_beta   90.00
_cell.angle_gamma   90.00
#
_symmetry.space_group_name_H-M   'P 1'
#
loop_
_entity.id
_entity.type
_entity.pdbx_description
1 polymer ?
#
loop_
_entity_poly.entity_id
_entity_poly.type
_entity_poly.pdbx_seq_one_letter_code
_entity_poly.pdbx_strand_id
1 'polypeptide(L)'
;LLFVRDCYPPLLRRMLDSPRSSQARPASYFLTGTPGIGKTAFGLYFVCVLLAQKRSVLYQRAKMESSWLLCWEGDQAKAYEYISGSTEWRRLVNNFLDEGAWYIVDSIEPISCKYLPVLMISSPDPDISKDWVKQYSARELWMPMPSVEDLKVLKEFVSPGLTKADFDTRQDWAGASAR
;
A
#
# COMPACT_ATOMS: atom_id res chain seq x y z
N LEU A 1 -14.02 0.81 -8.94
CA LEU A 1 -14.43 1.81 -7.93
C LEU A 1 -13.54 1.61 -6.71
N LEU A 2 -13.00 2.68 -6.12
CA LEU A 2 -12.18 2.62 -4.91
C LEU A 2 -12.85 3.47 -3.81
N PHE A 3 -13.20 2.84 -2.69
CA PHE A 3 -13.74 3.55 -1.53
C PHE A 3 -12.59 4.18 -0.73
N VAL A 4 -12.56 5.51 -0.67
CA VAL A 4 -11.53 6.25 0.07
C VAL A 4 -12.00 6.41 1.51
N ARG A 5 -11.35 5.70 2.43
CA ARG A 5 -11.64 5.79 3.87
C ARG A 5 -11.09 7.08 4.46
N ASP A 6 -11.70 7.56 5.54
CA ASP A 6 -11.28 8.79 6.22
C ASP A 6 -9.82 8.75 6.71
N CYS A 7 -9.30 7.55 6.97
CA CYS A 7 -7.90 7.37 7.38
C CYS A 7 -6.90 7.47 6.23
N TYR A 8 -7.33 7.38 4.96
CA TYR A 8 -6.42 7.36 3.81
C TYR A 8 -5.69 8.70 3.61
N PRO A 9 -6.34 9.88 3.56
CA PRO A 9 -5.63 11.13 3.35
C PRO A 9 -4.61 11.47 4.46
N PRO A 10 -4.91 11.29 5.77
CA PRO A 10 -3.92 11.49 6.83
C PRO A 10 -2.71 10.54 6.73
N LEU A 11 -2.94 9.26 6.40
CA LEU A 11 -1.85 8.29 6.21
C LEU A 11 -0.96 8.67 5.03
N LEU A 12 -1.56 9.07 3.91
CA LEU A 12 -0.87 9.53 2.72
C LEU A 12 0.01 10.76 3.02
N ARG A 13 -0.54 11.77 3.71
CA ARG A 13 0.19 12.99 4.10
C ARG A 13 1.44 12.66 4.91
N ARG A 14 1.35 11.73 5.88
CA ARG A 14 2.52 11.29 6.65
C ARG A 14 3.66 10.76 5.78
N MET A 15 3.34 10.12 4.66
CA MET A 15 4.36 9.58 3.74
C MET A 15 4.92 10.63 2.78
N LEU A 16 4.06 11.54 2.29
CA LEU A 16 4.45 12.57 1.31
C LEU A 16 5.13 13.79 1.94
N ASP A 17 4.67 14.22 3.11
CA ASP A 17 5.14 15.45 3.78
C ASP A 17 6.36 15.20 4.67
N SER A 18 6.80 13.95 4.77
CA SER A 18 7.98 13.60 5.55
C SER A 18 9.20 14.31 4.97
N PRO A 19 9.89 15.16 5.75
CA PRO A 19 11.05 15.89 5.25
C PRO A 19 12.05 14.87 4.71
N ARG A 20 12.66 15.17 3.56
CA ARG A 20 13.80 14.42 3.03
C ARG A 20 14.79 14.30 4.19
N SER A 21 14.85 13.11 4.78
CA SER A 21 15.69 12.82 5.93
C SER A 21 17.12 13.24 5.54
N SER A 22 17.87 13.84 6.47
CA SER A 22 19.30 14.10 6.28
C SER A 22 20.12 12.82 6.08
N GLN A 23 19.48 11.64 6.11
CA GLN A 23 20.05 10.37 5.72
C GLN A 23 20.31 10.32 4.22
N ALA A 24 21.40 9.67 3.84
CA ALA A 24 21.80 9.43 2.45
C ALA A 24 20.84 8.53 1.63
N ARG A 25 19.68 8.14 2.17
CA ARG A 25 18.71 7.22 1.55
C ARG A 25 17.29 7.79 1.57
N PRO A 26 16.47 7.50 0.54
CA PRO A 26 15.05 7.81 0.53
C PRO A 26 14.30 7.17 1.71
N ALA A 27 13.14 7.74 2.06
CA ALA A 27 12.32 7.25 3.16
C ALA A 27 11.67 5.89 2.85
N SER A 28 11.71 4.98 3.83
CA SER A 28 10.99 3.70 3.78
C SER A 28 9.83 3.70 4.77
N TYR A 29 8.73 3.06 4.40
CA TYR A 29 7.52 2.96 5.19
C TYR A 29 7.05 1.51 5.27
N PHE A 30 6.48 1.16 6.43
CA PHE A 30 5.80 -0.11 6.65
C PHE A 30 4.37 0.17 7.07
N LEU A 31 3.40 -0.06 6.18
CA LEU A 31 1.99 0.05 6.48
C LEU A 31 1.45 -1.30 6.94
N THR A 32 1.01 -1.34 8.19
CA THR A 32 0.51 -2.54 8.85
C THR A 32 -0.82 -2.31 9.55
N GLY A 33 -1.41 -3.36 10.09
CA GLY A 33 -2.72 -3.37 10.74
C GLY A 33 -3.37 -4.74 10.69
N THR A 34 -4.50 -4.91 11.36
CA THR A 34 -5.25 -6.18 11.42
C THR A 34 -5.45 -6.78 10.01
N PRO A 35 -5.34 -8.11 9.82
CA PRO A 35 -5.67 -8.73 8.53
C PRO A 35 -7.09 -8.34 8.06
N GLY A 36 -7.27 -8.15 6.75
CA GLY A 36 -8.59 -7.88 6.17
C GLY A 36 -9.12 -6.44 6.23
N ILE A 37 -8.43 -5.48 6.88
CA ILE A 37 -8.92 -4.10 7.05
C ILE A 37 -8.83 -3.20 5.80
N GLY A 38 -8.35 -3.74 4.66
CA GLY A 38 -8.22 -2.98 3.40
C GLY A 38 -6.87 -2.28 3.17
N LYS A 39 -5.75 -2.82 3.69
CA LYS A 39 -4.40 -2.23 3.48
C LYS A 39 -4.00 -2.21 2.01
N THR A 40 -4.26 -3.29 1.27
CA THR A 40 -4.06 -3.34 -0.19
C THR A 40 -4.87 -2.27 -0.91
N ALA A 41 -6.10 -1.99 -0.49
CA ALA A 41 -6.92 -0.93 -1.08
C ALA A 41 -6.31 0.47 -0.85
N PHE A 42 -5.71 0.70 0.32
CA PHE A 42 -4.91 1.91 0.55
C PHE A 42 -3.68 1.97 -0.37
N GLY A 43 -2.98 0.84 -0.57
CA GLY A 43 -1.87 0.76 -1.52
C GLY A 43 -2.28 1.21 -2.92
N LEU A 44 -3.39 0.68 -3.44
CA LEU A 44 -3.94 1.09 -4.73
C LEU A 44 -4.41 2.55 -4.74
N TYR A 45 -4.99 3.05 -3.65
CA TYR A 45 -5.31 4.48 -3.50
C TYR A 45 -4.05 5.33 -3.67
N PHE A 46 -2.96 4.94 -3.03
CA PHE A 46 -1.70 5.65 -3.14
C PHE A 46 -1.13 5.62 -4.56
N VAL A 47 -1.18 4.46 -5.23
CA VAL A 47 -0.83 4.35 -6.67
C VAL A 47 -1.62 5.35 -7.51
N CYS A 48 -2.95 5.42 -7.33
CA CYS A 48 -3.79 6.35 -8.08
C CYS A 48 -3.38 7.82 -7.84
N VAL A 49 -3.09 8.19 -6.59
CA VAL A 49 -2.64 9.54 -6.25
C VAL A 49 -1.28 9.86 -6.90
N LEU A 50 -0.32 8.94 -6.87
CA LEU A 50 0.99 9.13 -7.50
C LEU A 50 0.87 9.31 -9.01
N LEU A 51 0.06 8.47 -9.67
CA LEU A 51 -0.20 8.59 -11.10
C LEU A 51 -0.92 9.90 -11.43
N ALA A 52 -1.88 10.35 -10.62
CA ALA A 52 -2.52 11.66 -10.81
C ALA A 52 -1.52 12.83 -10.69
N GLN A 53 -0.44 12.64 -9.91
CA GLN A 53 0.69 13.57 -9.80
C GLN A 53 1.76 13.37 -10.89
N LYS A 54 1.50 12.53 -11.90
CA LYS A 54 2.45 12.17 -12.97
C LYS A 54 3.73 11.50 -12.46
N ARG A 55 3.67 10.80 -11.33
CA ARG A 55 4.80 10.08 -10.73
C ARG A 55 4.72 8.61 -11.07
N SER A 56 5.85 8.01 -11.43
CA SER A 56 5.92 6.59 -11.72
C SER A 56 5.84 5.72 -10.46
N VAL A 57 5.31 4.52 -10.61
CA VAL A 57 5.17 3.54 -9.53
C VAL A 57 5.68 2.19 -10.01
N LEU A 58 6.65 1.64 -9.28
CA LEU A 58 6.97 0.22 -9.33
C LEU A 58 6.07 -0.49 -8.32
N TYR A 59 5.19 -1.36 -8.78
CA TYR A 59 4.24 -2.09 -7.95
C TYR A 59 4.51 -3.60 -8.02
N GLN A 60 4.69 -4.22 -6.86
CA GLN A 60 4.87 -5.67 -6.75
C GLN A 60 3.97 -6.25 -5.67
N ARG A 61 3.42 -7.44 -5.90
CA ARG A 61 2.55 -8.13 -4.93
C ARG A 61 2.96 -9.57 -4.74
N ALA A 62 2.86 -10.06 -3.51
CA ALA A 62 3.08 -11.46 -3.19
C ALA A 62 2.13 -12.37 -3.96
N LYS A 63 2.61 -13.57 -4.27
CA LYS A 63 1.82 -14.62 -4.96
C LYS A 63 1.31 -14.19 -6.35
N MET A 64 1.87 -13.13 -6.92
CA MET A 64 1.66 -12.75 -8.32
C MET A 64 2.94 -13.01 -9.10
N GLU A 65 2.78 -13.66 -10.25
CA GLU A 65 3.89 -13.91 -11.20
C GLU A 65 4.38 -12.62 -11.85
N SER A 66 3.60 -11.55 -11.72
CA SER A 66 3.85 -10.27 -12.38
C SER A 66 4.10 -9.13 -11.39
N SER A 67 4.97 -8.23 -11.82
CA SER A 67 5.26 -6.93 -11.21
C SER A 67 5.07 -5.85 -12.29
N TRP A 68 4.72 -4.63 -11.88
CA TRP A 68 4.32 -3.59 -12.82
C TRP A 68 5.11 -2.31 -12.64
N LEU A 69 5.51 -1.70 -13.75
CA LEU A 69 5.84 -0.28 -13.82
C LEU A 69 4.62 0.47 -14.35
N LEU A 70 4.10 1.38 -13.54
CA LEU A 70 3.00 2.27 -13.90
C LEU A 70 3.57 3.67 -14.07
N CYS A 71 3.41 4.28 -15.24
CA CYS A 71 3.99 5.59 -15.54
C CYS A 71 3.15 6.34 -16.57
N TRP A 72 3.56 7.58 -16.88
CA TRP A 72 3.00 8.34 -17.99
C TRP A 72 3.98 8.43 -19.14
N GLU A 73 3.48 8.27 -20.35
CA GLU A 73 4.19 8.56 -21.60
C GLU A 73 3.40 9.62 -22.35
N GLY A 74 3.91 10.85 -22.32
CA GLY A 74 3.13 12.02 -22.71
C GLY A 74 1.82 12.11 -21.91
N ASP A 75 0.70 12.10 -22.62
CA ASP A 75 -0.65 12.21 -22.05
C ASP A 75 -1.35 10.87 -21.88
N GLN A 76 -0.62 9.75 -21.88
CA GLN A 76 -1.18 8.42 -21.65
C GLN A 76 -0.54 7.74 -20.45
N ALA A 77 -1.37 7.21 -19.55
CA ALA A 77 -0.91 6.30 -18.52
C ALA A 77 -0.60 4.93 -19.16
N LYS A 78 0.55 4.36 -18.80
CA LYS A 78 1.05 3.06 -19.27
C LYS A 78 1.27 2.13 -18.09
N ALA A 79 1.10 0.84 -18.35
CA ALA A 79 1.44 -0.22 -17.43
C ALA A 79 2.33 -1.22 -18.17
N TYR A 80 3.55 -1.39 -17.69
CA TYR A 80 4.51 -2.36 -18.19
C TYR A 80 4.60 -3.52 -17.23
N GLU A 81 4.35 -4.72 -17.73
CA GLU A 81 4.38 -5.95 -16.94
C GLU A 81 5.75 -6.62 -17.04
N TYR A 82 6.25 -7.08 -15.90
CA TYR A 82 7.50 -7.81 -15.76
C TYR A 82 7.25 -9.07 -14.95
N ILE A 83 8.03 -10.12 -15.21
CA ILE A 83 8.01 -11.31 -14.35
C ILE A 83 8.58 -10.92 -12.98
N SER A 84 7.82 -11.20 -11.93
CA SER A 84 8.17 -10.93 -10.53
C SER A 84 9.49 -11.57 -10.17
N GLY A 85 10.44 -10.74 -9.70
CA GLY A 85 11.76 -11.23 -9.33
C GLY A 85 12.57 -11.76 -10.51
N SER A 86 12.29 -11.35 -11.75
CA SER A 86 13.21 -11.59 -12.86
C SER A 86 14.45 -10.71 -12.75
N THR A 87 15.47 -10.98 -13.59
CA THR A 87 16.67 -10.14 -13.66
C THR A 87 16.33 -8.74 -14.17
N GLU A 88 15.40 -8.63 -15.11
CA GLU A 88 14.90 -7.38 -15.67
C GLU A 88 14.19 -6.54 -14.60
N TRP A 89 13.28 -7.15 -13.83
CA TRP A 89 12.61 -6.46 -12.72
C TRP A 89 13.60 -5.95 -11.68
N ARG A 90 14.56 -6.79 -11.26
CA ARG A 90 15.62 -6.37 -10.31
C ARG A 90 16.46 -5.23 -10.86
N ARG A 91 16.84 -5.28 -12.14
CA ARG A 91 17.60 -4.21 -12.79
C ARG A 91 16.81 -2.92 -12.86
N LEU A 92 15.51 -3.00 -13.14
CA LEU A 92 14.61 -1.86 -13.15
C LEU A 92 14.56 -1.21 -11.76
N VAL A 93 14.16 -1.97 -10.73
CA VAL A 93 14.06 -1.47 -9.34
C VAL A 93 15.37 -0.84 -8.84
N ASN A 94 16.52 -1.44 -9.19
CA ASN A 94 17.83 -0.98 -8.74
C ASN A 94 18.38 0.21 -9.50
N ASN A 95 17.88 0.49 -10.71
CA ASN A 95 18.40 1.56 -11.56
C ASN A 95 17.33 2.58 -11.96
N PHE A 96 16.15 2.54 -11.34
CA PHE A 96 15.08 3.49 -11.61
C PHE A 96 15.42 4.84 -10.98
N LEU A 97 15.53 5.87 -11.81
CA LEU A 97 16.00 7.20 -11.40
C LEU A 97 14.96 8.30 -11.63
N ASP A 98 13.71 7.94 -11.92
CA ASP A 98 12.63 8.91 -12.08
C ASP A 98 12.35 9.64 -10.75
N GLU A 99 12.48 10.96 -10.76
CA GLU A 99 12.38 11.75 -9.54
C GLU A 99 10.96 11.71 -9.00
N GLY A 100 10.84 11.35 -7.72
CA GLY A 100 9.55 11.24 -7.06
C GLY A 100 8.82 9.93 -7.35
N ALA A 101 9.38 9.00 -8.12
CA ALA A 101 8.81 7.66 -8.25
C ALA A 101 8.78 6.92 -6.90
N TRP A 102 7.91 5.91 -6.80
CA TRP A 102 7.79 5.07 -5.61
C TRP A 102 7.92 3.60 -5.96
N TYR A 103 8.47 2.85 -5.01
CA TYR A 103 8.39 1.40 -5.01
C TYR A 103 7.40 0.93 -3.96
N ILE A 104 6.29 0.34 -4.38
CA ILE A 104 5.23 -0.14 -3.50
C ILE A 104 5.17 -1.67 -3.60
N VAL A 105 5.27 -2.34 -2.45
CA VAL A 105 5.13 -3.78 -2.38
C VAL A 105 3.97 -4.18 -1.46
N ASP A 106 3.22 -5.20 -1.85
CA ASP A 106 2.12 -5.76 -1.08
C ASP A 106 2.40 -7.21 -0.69
N SER A 107 2.47 -7.45 0.62
CA SER A 107 2.59 -8.74 1.30
C SER A 107 3.87 -9.54 0.96
N ILE A 108 4.89 -8.86 0.44
CA ILE A 108 6.20 -9.43 0.10
C ILE A 108 7.31 -8.51 0.61
N GLU A 109 8.46 -9.08 0.94
CA GLU A 109 9.64 -8.29 1.27
C GLU A 109 10.14 -7.52 0.02
N PRO A 110 10.39 -6.20 0.13
CA PRO A 110 10.93 -5.43 -0.98
C PRO A 110 12.35 -5.89 -1.35
N ILE A 111 12.61 -6.01 -2.65
CA ILE A 111 13.97 -6.09 -3.18
C ILE A 111 14.73 -4.83 -2.74
N SER A 112 16.00 -4.99 -2.33
CA SER A 112 16.82 -3.87 -1.84
C SER A 112 16.87 -2.74 -2.87
N CYS A 113 16.26 -1.59 -2.55
CA CYS A 113 16.23 -0.41 -3.40
C CYS A 113 16.93 0.74 -2.66
N LYS A 114 17.84 1.44 -3.35
CA LYS A 114 18.64 2.54 -2.77
C LYS A 114 18.17 3.93 -3.17
N TYR A 115 17.40 4.03 -4.26
CA TYR A 115 17.14 5.30 -4.94
C TYR A 115 15.69 5.77 -4.82
N LEU A 116 14.75 4.87 -4.52
CA LEU A 116 13.34 5.19 -4.40
C LEU A 116 12.86 5.12 -2.95
N PRO A 117 11.90 5.97 -2.56
CA PRO A 117 11.10 5.71 -1.37
C PRO A 117 10.32 4.40 -1.55
N VAL A 118 10.28 3.61 -0.48
CA VAL A 118 9.65 2.27 -0.48
C VAL A 118 8.47 2.24 0.47
N LEU A 119 7.32 1.77 0.01
CA LEU A 119 6.19 1.41 0.87
C LEU A 119 6.02 -0.10 0.86
N MET A 120 6.20 -0.73 2.02
CA MET A 120 5.80 -2.11 2.24
C MET A 120 4.43 -2.15 2.91
N ILE A 121 3.51 -2.91 2.34
CA ILE A 121 2.17 -3.16 2.90
C ILE A 121 2.12 -4.61 3.33
N SER A 122 1.89 -4.89 4.62
CA SER A 122 1.67 -6.27 5.07
C SER A 122 0.87 -6.30 6.36
N SER A 123 0.36 -7.47 6.74
CA SER A 123 -0.11 -7.68 8.11
C SER A 123 1.07 -7.69 9.08
N PRO A 124 0.85 -7.52 10.40
CA PRO A 124 1.91 -7.59 11.40
C PRO A 124 2.42 -9.04 11.50
N ASP A 125 3.38 -9.38 10.66
CA ASP A 125 4.16 -10.60 10.73
C ASP A 125 5.50 -10.26 11.40
N PRO A 126 5.78 -10.76 12.62
CA PRO A 126 7.01 -10.45 13.34
C PRO A 126 8.29 -10.81 12.56
N ASP A 127 8.24 -11.85 11.72
CA ASP A 127 9.41 -12.36 11.02
C ASP A 127 9.76 -11.46 9.83
N ILE A 128 8.75 -10.85 9.20
CA ILE A 128 8.94 -9.95 8.05
C ILE A 128 9.15 -8.49 8.52
N SER A 129 8.43 -8.06 9.57
CA SER A 129 8.43 -6.66 10.01
C SER A 129 9.69 -6.25 10.76
N LYS A 130 10.25 -7.12 11.62
CA LYS A 130 11.39 -6.74 12.48
C LYS A 130 12.65 -6.45 11.68
N ASP A 131 12.93 -7.26 10.67
CA ASP A 131 14.14 -7.12 9.88
C ASP A 131 14.03 -5.94 8.91
N TRP A 132 12.87 -5.77 8.28
CA TRP A 132 12.64 -4.62 7.39
C TRP A 132 12.69 -3.27 8.13
N VAL A 133 11.97 -3.15 9.25
CA VAL A 133 11.92 -1.90 10.03
C VAL A 133 13.31 -1.52 10.53
N LYS A 134 14.10 -2.49 11.00
CA LYS A 134 15.48 -2.24 11.46
C LYS A 134 16.43 -1.93 10.30
N GLN A 135 16.45 -2.76 9.26
CA GLN A 135 17.42 -2.66 8.16
C GLN A 135 17.23 -1.39 7.32
N TYR A 136 15.98 -0.96 7.13
CA TYR A 136 15.65 0.19 6.31
C TYR A 136 15.26 1.43 7.11
N SER A 137 15.37 1.37 8.46
CA SER A 137 14.88 2.43 9.35
C SER A 137 13.45 2.86 8.97
N ALA A 138 12.62 1.88 8.60
CA ALA A 138 11.32 2.15 8.00
C ALA A 138 10.38 2.73 9.05
N ARG A 139 9.62 3.75 8.66
CA ARG A 139 8.59 4.34 9.51
C ARG A 139 7.37 3.44 9.50
N GLU A 140 7.05 2.87 10.64
CA GLU A 140 5.86 2.04 10.81
C GLU A 140 4.61 2.93 10.88
N LEU A 141 3.60 2.57 10.09
CA LEU A 141 2.29 3.22 10.03
C LEU A 141 1.23 2.16 10.30
N TRP A 142 0.40 2.39 11.31
CA TRP A 142 -0.71 1.52 11.63
C TRP A 142 -2.01 2.03 10.97
N MET A 143 -2.61 1.22 10.11
CA MET A 143 -3.92 1.52 9.54
C MET A 143 -5.02 1.12 10.52
N PRO A 144 -5.91 2.05 10.91
CA PRO A 144 -6.97 1.73 11.85
C PRO A 144 -8.02 0.80 11.24
N MET A 145 -8.73 0.08 12.12
CA MET A 145 -9.97 -0.63 11.75
C MET A 145 -10.96 0.34 11.08
N PRO A 146 -11.79 -0.13 10.13
CA PRO A 146 -12.89 0.67 9.59
C PRO A 146 -13.77 1.23 10.70
N SER A 147 -14.14 2.51 10.59
CA SER A 147 -15.14 3.11 11.49
C SER A 147 -16.52 2.51 11.24
N VAL A 148 -17.44 2.69 12.18
CA VAL A 148 -18.84 2.27 11.99
C VAL A 148 -19.44 3.00 10.78
N GLU A 149 -19.05 4.25 10.58
CA GLU A 149 -19.44 5.09 9.45
C GLU A 149 -18.91 4.54 8.12
N ASP A 150 -17.62 4.18 8.03
CA ASP A 150 -17.03 3.50 6.86
C ASP A 150 -17.86 2.27 6.48
N LEU A 151 -18.19 1.45 7.49
CA LEU A 151 -18.91 0.19 7.27
C LEU A 151 -20.37 0.41 6.84
N LYS A 152 -21.05 1.44 7.36
CA LYS A 152 -22.41 1.81 6.92
C LYS A 152 -22.43 2.22 5.45
N VAL A 153 -21.50 3.08 5.04
CA VAL A 153 -21.40 3.50 3.63
C VAL A 153 -21.08 2.33 2.73
N LEU A 154 -20.11 1.48 3.11
CA LEU A 154 -19.78 0.26 2.36
C LEU A 154 -20.97 -0.69 2.25
N LYS A 155 -21.76 -0.84 3.32
CA LYS A 155 -22.98 -1.66 3.33
C LYS A 155 -23.99 -1.14 2.30
N GLU A 156 -24.30 0.16 2.32
CA GLU A 156 -25.24 0.76 1.36
C GLU A 156 -24.77 0.59 -0.08
N PHE A 157 -23.46 0.67 -0.33
CA PHE A 157 -22.89 0.55 -1.66
C PHE A 157 -22.83 -0.89 -2.19
N VAL A 158 -22.46 -1.86 -1.34
CA VAL A 158 -22.16 -3.24 -1.76
C VAL A 158 -23.34 -4.18 -1.54
N SER A 159 -24.21 -3.88 -0.59
CA SER A 159 -25.35 -4.74 -0.22
C SER A 159 -26.53 -3.90 0.26
N PRO A 160 -27.17 -3.12 -0.65
CA PRO A 160 -28.25 -2.20 -0.29
C PRO A 160 -29.46 -2.89 0.37
N GLY A 161 -29.63 -4.20 0.17
CA GLY A 161 -30.71 -5.00 0.78
C GLY A 161 -30.37 -5.62 2.15
N LEU A 162 -29.18 -5.39 2.71
CA LEU A 162 -28.77 -6.03 3.96
C LEU A 162 -29.46 -5.33 5.15
N THR A 163 -30.17 -6.08 6.00
CA THR A 163 -30.90 -5.46 7.11
C THR A 163 -29.93 -4.99 8.21
N LYS A 164 -30.42 -4.17 9.15
CA LYS A 164 -29.60 -3.74 10.30
C LYS A 164 -29.20 -4.95 11.17
N ALA A 165 -30.12 -5.89 11.40
CA ALA A 165 -29.86 -7.10 12.18
C ALA A 165 -28.77 -8.00 11.57
N ASP A 166 -28.76 -8.15 10.24
CA ASP A 166 -27.71 -8.91 9.54
C ASP A 166 -26.33 -8.26 9.67
N PHE A 167 -26.29 -6.94 9.74
CA PHE A 167 -25.05 -6.18 9.87
C PHE A 167 -24.48 -6.28 11.29
N ASP A 168 -25.32 -6.07 12.31
CA ASP A 168 -24.94 -6.16 13.71
C ASP A 168 -24.44 -7.59 14.05
N THR A 169 -25.13 -8.63 13.57
CA THR A 169 -24.71 -10.04 13.73
C THR A 169 -23.32 -10.30 13.13
N ARG A 170 -23.01 -9.71 11.97
CA ARG A 170 -21.70 -9.87 11.32
C ARG A 170 -20.60 -9.05 12.00
N GLN A 171 -20.94 -7.91 12.61
CA GLN A 171 -19.99 -7.17 13.45
C GLN A 171 -19.62 -7.98 14.69
N ASP A 172 -20.58 -8.67 15.32
CA ASP A 172 -20.32 -9.54 16.46
C ASP A 172 -19.38 -10.70 16.09
N TRP A 173 -19.54 -11.30 14.90
CA TRP A 173 -18.61 -12.31 14.40
C TRP A 173 -17.19 -11.76 14.23
N ALA A 174 -17.07 -10.56 13.66
CA ALA A 174 -15.76 -9.91 13.47
C ALA A 174 -15.11 -9.51 14.81
N GLY A 175 -15.90 -9.09 15.80
CA GLY A 175 -15.43 -8.75 17.15
C GLY A 175 -15.09 -9.97 18.01
N ALA A 176 -15.73 -11.10 17.79
CA ALA A 176 -15.44 -12.37 18.48
C ALA A 176 -14.16 -13.04 17.98
N SER A 177 -13.80 -12.89 16.70
CA SER A 177 -12.51 -13.38 16.16
C SER A 177 -11.29 -12.54 16.56
N ALA A 178 -11.48 -11.45 17.31
CA ALA A 178 -10.41 -10.58 17.82
C ALA A 178 -10.13 -10.78 19.32
N ARG A 179 -10.74 -11.78 19.97
CA ARG A 179 -10.49 -12.17 21.37
C ARG A 179 -9.75 -13.48 21.48
#